data_AF-A0A2D5QDW4-F1
#
_entry.id   AF-A0A2D5QDW4-F1
#
_cell.length_a   1.000
_cell.length_b   1.000
_cell.length_c   1.000
_cell.angle_alpha   90.00
_cell.angle_beta   90.00
_cell.angle_gamma   90.00
#
_symmetry.space_group_name_H-M   'P 1'
#
loop_
_entity.id
_entity.type
_entity.pdbx_description
1 polymer ?
#
loop_
_entity_poly.entity_id
_entity_poly.type
_entity_poly.pdbx_seq_one_letter_code
_entity_poly.pdbx_strand_id
1 'polypeptide(L)'
;MSTAYTTTAGGNPAMTGTAAATGVDFVLATGAARVFFTVPPLSTGESLELQIKETNGGSYVKVGTICNNGDSVGVVTSRGGGSTFRVTKSATGESVAVFFD
;
A
#
# COMPACT_ATOMS: atom_id res chain seq x y z
N MET A 1 -27.71 5.05 -8.90
CA MET A 1 -27.13 6.11 -8.07
C MET A 1 -25.81 6.50 -8.70
N SER A 2 -25.75 7.72 -9.26
CA SER A 2 -24.56 8.27 -9.90
C SER A 2 -23.67 8.87 -8.82
N THR A 3 -22.39 8.52 -8.81
CA THR A 3 -21.39 9.30 -8.08
C THR A 3 -20.31 9.71 -9.07
N ALA A 4 -20.34 10.99 -9.44
CA ALA A 4 -19.34 11.64 -10.26
C ALA A 4 -18.10 11.97 -9.42
N TYR A 5 -16.92 11.99 -10.04
CA TYR A 5 -15.74 12.60 -9.42
C TYR A 5 -14.93 13.41 -10.44
N THR A 6 -14.63 14.64 -10.00
CA THR A 6 -13.92 15.71 -10.70
C THR A 6 -12.41 15.54 -10.57
N THR A 7 -11.70 15.55 -11.70
CA THR A 7 -10.24 15.70 -11.75
C THR A 7 -9.89 17.19 -11.65
N THR A 8 -9.27 17.63 -10.55
CA THR A 8 -8.61 18.95 -10.48
C THR A 8 -7.11 18.76 -10.74
N ALA A 9 -6.56 19.66 -11.56
CA ALA A 9 -5.28 19.56 -12.26
C ALA A 9 -4.09 19.07 -11.41
N GLY A 10 -3.35 18.09 -11.96
CA GLY A 10 -2.20 17.43 -11.33
C GLY A 10 -2.18 15.91 -11.52
N GLY A 11 -3.32 15.32 -11.93
CA GLY A 11 -3.43 14.02 -12.59
C GLY A 11 -2.93 12.81 -11.78
N ASN A 12 -3.39 12.65 -10.53
CA ASN A 12 -3.29 11.36 -9.85
C ASN A 12 -4.15 10.34 -10.63
N PRO A 13 -3.59 9.28 -11.25
CA PRO A 13 -4.35 8.34 -12.05
C PRO A 13 -5.50 7.73 -11.23
N ALA A 14 -6.65 7.59 -11.88
CA ALA A 14 -7.95 7.23 -11.31
C ALA A 14 -7.87 6.25 -10.12
N MET A 15 -8.10 6.79 -8.92
CA MET A 15 -8.12 6.06 -7.65
C MET A 15 -9.41 5.22 -7.55
N THR A 16 -9.27 3.90 -7.65
CA THR A 16 -10.33 2.89 -7.49
C THR A 16 -10.43 2.36 -6.04
N GLY A 17 -9.41 2.56 -5.22
CA GLY A 17 -9.38 2.17 -3.81
C GLY A 17 -10.27 3.08 -2.95
N THR A 18 -11.45 2.62 -2.57
CA THR A 18 -12.46 3.38 -1.79
C THR A 18 -12.35 3.17 -0.28
N ALA A 19 -11.48 2.28 0.21
CA ALA A 19 -11.28 1.99 1.63
C ALA A 19 -9.79 1.97 2.01
N ALA A 20 -9.45 2.50 3.19
CA ALA A 20 -8.10 2.39 3.74
C ALA A 20 -7.76 0.92 3.98
N ALA A 21 -6.66 0.47 3.40
CA ALA A 21 -6.22 -0.91 3.38
C ALA A 21 -4.94 -1.14 4.21
N THR A 22 -4.59 -0.17 5.06
CA THR A 22 -3.49 -0.31 6.01
C THR A 22 -3.69 -1.55 6.89
N GLY A 23 -2.73 -2.45 6.88
CA GLY A 23 -2.76 -3.69 7.66
C GLY A 23 -3.70 -4.77 7.11
N VAL A 24 -4.34 -4.55 5.96
CA VAL A 24 -5.21 -5.54 5.30
C VAL A 24 -4.35 -6.59 4.58
N ASP A 25 -4.73 -7.86 4.76
CA ASP A 25 -4.11 -8.99 4.07
C ASP A 25 -4.51 -9.02 2.59
N PHE A 26 -3.54 -9.27 1.73
CA PHE A 26 -3.76 -9.52 0.31
C PHE A 26 -2.80 -10.59 -0.22
N VAL A 27 -3.18 -11.21 -1.34
CA VAL A 27 -2.35 -12.21 -2.05
C VAL A 27 -1.96 -11.63 -3.40
N LEU A 28 -0.71 -11.84 -3.81
CA LEU A 28 -0.23 -11.53 -5.15
C LEU A 28 0.10 -12.84 -5.88
N ALA A 29 -0.47 -13.00 -7.08
CA ALA A 29 -0.09 -14.07 -7.98
C ALA A 29 1.32 -13.82 -8.58
N THR A 30 1.96 -14.87 -9.06
CA THR A 30 3.25 -14.76 -9.75
C THR A 30 3.14 -13.80 -10.94
N GLY A 31 4.01 -12.78 -11.00
CA GLY A 31 4.01 -11.78 -12.06
C GLY A 31 2.95 -10.68 -11.90
N ALA A 32 2.10 -10.74 -10.88
CA ALA A 32 1.16 -9.66 -10.59
C ALA A 32 1.86 -8.49 -9.91
N ALA A 33 1.41 -7.28 -10.25
CA ALA A 33 1.81 -6.05 -9.60
C ALA A 33 0.61 -5.44 -8.87
N ARG A 34 0.90 -4.71 -7.80
CA ARG A 34 -0.09 -3.93 -7.05
C ARG A 34 0.49 -2.58 -6.69
N VAL A 35 -0.31 -1.55 -6.89
CA VAL A 35 0.07 -0.16 -6.61
C VAL A 35 -0.49 0.22 -5.24
N PHE A 36 0.34 0.86 -4.42
CA PHE A 36 0.00 1.39 -3.12
C PHE A 36 0.15 2.90 -3.15
N PHE A 37 -0.76 3.61 -2.50
CA PHE A 37 -0.65 5.05 -2.36
C PHE A 37 -1.13 5.54 -1.00
N THR A 38 -0.63 6.70 -0.58
CA THR A 38 -0.94 7.32 0.70
C THR A 38 -1.60 8.67 0.53
N VAL A 39 -2.61 8.94 1.34
CA VAL A 39 -3.23 10.28 1.45
C VAL A 39 -3.37 10.64 2.93
N PRO A 40 -2.73 11.74 3.40
CA PRO A 40 -1.76 12.58 2.69
C PRO A 40 -0.43 11.85 2.33
N PRO A 41 0.49 12.46 1.57
CA PRO A 41 1.84 11.92 1.37
C PRO A 41 2.57 11.62 2.69
N LEU A 42 3.52 10.68 2.65
CA LEU A 42 4.32 10.34 3.82
C LEU A 42 5.14 11.53 4.30
N SER A 43 5.18 11.77 5.61
CA SER A 43 6.06 12.79 6.21
C SER A 43 7.51 12.32 6.29
N THR A 44 8.43 13.24 6.61
CA THR A 44 9.83 12.93 6.86
C THR A 44 9.97 11.88 7.97
N GLY A 45 10.69 10.79 7.70
CA GLY A 45 10.84 9.67 8.63
C GLY A 45 9.70 8.63 8.58
N GLU A 46 8.68 8.86 7.76
CA GLU A 46 7.62 7.87 7.51
C GLU A 46 7.94 6.99 6.31
N SER A 47 7.50 5.74 6.37
CA SER A 47 7.66 4.75 5.32
C SER A 47 6.47 3.78 5.26
N LEU A 48 6.17 3.27 4.08
CA LEU A 48 5.33 2.09 3.91
C LEU A 48 6.18 0.84 3.88
N GLU A 49 5.86 -0.10 4.76
CA GLU A 49 6.53 -1.37 4.88
C GLU A 49 5.67 -2.48 4.27
N LEU A 50 6.27 -3.26 3.38
CA LEU A 50 5.69 -4.51 2.93
C LEU A 50 6.06 -5.60 3.94
N GLN A 51 5.08 -6.34 4.40
CA GLN A 51 5.27 -7.48 5.29
C GLN A 51 4.67 -8.73 4.65
N ILE A 52 5.36 -9.86 4.80
CA ILE A 52 4.88 -11.18 4.39
C ILE A 52 4.41 -11.95 5.63
N LYS A 53 3.35 -12.73 5.48
CA LYS A 53 2.84 -13.62 6.53
C LYS A 53 3.63 -14.93 6.52
N GLU A 54 4.19 -15.28 7.66
CA GLU A 54 4.89 -16.56 7.86
C GLU A 54 3.90 -17.72 7.91
N THR A 55 4.19 -18.77 7.14
CA THR A 55 3.31 -19.95 6.99
C THR A 55 3.09 -20.69 8.30
N ASN A 56 4.10 -20.72 9.18
CA ASN A 56 4.11 -21.59 10.37
C ASN A 56 3.64 -20.92 11.67
N GLY A 57 3.33 -19.62 11.66
CA GLY A 57 2.96 -18.90 12.89
C GLY A 57 2.00 -17.74 12.71
N GLY A 58 1.64 -17.37 11.47
CA GLY A 58 0.74 -16.23 11.20
C GLY A 58 1.35 -14.86 11.52
N SER A 59 2.56 -14.82 12.08
CA SER A 59 3.35 -13.61 12.28
C SER A 59 3.72 -12.97 10.95
N TYR A 60 3.96 -11.66 10.97
CA TYR A 60 4.38 -10.90 9.80
C TYR A 60 5.83 -10.48 9.93
N VAL A 61 6.58 -10.65 8.86
CA VAL A 61 7.99 -10.24 8.76
C VAL A 61 8.12 -9.17 7.69
N LYS A 62 8.85 -8.10 7.99
CA LYS A 62 9.15 -7.05 7.02
C LYS A 62 10.02 -7.60 5.90
N VAL A 63 9.55 -7.49 4.67
CA VAL A 63 10.30 -7.88 3.46
C VAL A 63 10.91 -6.68 2.74
N GLY A 64 10.40 -5.47 2.97
CA GLY A 64 10.96 -4.27 2.37
C GLY A 64 10.19 -2.99 2.67
N THR A 65 10.71 -1.88 2.17
CA THR A 65 10.05 -0.58 2.16
C THR A 65 9.56 -0.29 0.74
N ILE A 66 8.28 0.10 0.62
CA ILE A 66 7.60 0.36 -0.66
C ILE A 66 7.84 1.81 -1.11
N CYS A 67 7.74 2.75 -0.17
CA CYS A 67 7.98 4.17 -0.38
C CYS A 67 8.28 4.85 0.98
N ASN A 68 8.95 6.01 0.96
CA ASN A 68 9.35 6.74 2.16
C ASN A 68 9.57 8.24 1.91
N ASN A 69 9.57 9.04 2.98
CA ASN A 69 10.11 10.40 2.98
C ASN A 69 9.53 11.36 1.91
N GLY A 70 8.23 11.62 1.94
CA GLY A 70 7.54 12.50 0.98
C GLY A 70 6.88 11.77 -0.18
N ASP A 71 7.27 10.52 -0.44
CA ASP A 71 6.64 9.70 -1.46
C ASP A 71 5.19 9.35 -1.09
N SER A 72 4.32 9.35 -2.09
CA SER A 72 2.90 9.03 -1.92
C SER A 72 2.47 7.78 -2.68
N VAL A 73 3.35 7.18 -3.49
CA VAL A 73 3.03 6.03 -4.34
C VAL A 73 4.20 5.04 -4.35
N GLY A 74 3.89 3.74 -4.33
CA GLY A 74 4.87 2.70 -4.62
C GLY A 74 4.22 1.44 -5.19
N VAL A 75 5.03 0.62 -5.86
CA VAL A 75 4.54 -0.56 -6.60
C VAL A 75 5.24 -1.81 -6.09
N VAL A 76 4.45 -2.84 -5.78
CA VAL A 76 4.97 -4.17 -5.41
C VAL A 76 4.70 -5.12 -6.56
N THR A 77 5.74 -5.79 -7.04
CA THR A 77 5.61 -6.85 -8.05
C THR A 77 6.04 -8.18 -7.43
N SER A 78 5.18 -9.19 -7.50
CA SER A 78 5.49 -10.51 -6.96
C SER A 78 6.23 -11.36 -7.97
N ARG A 79 7.42 -11.86 -7.59
CA ARG A 79 8.21 -12.80 -8.42
C ARG A 79 7.89 -14.27 -8.12
N GLY A 80 7.16 -14.54 -7.04
CA GLY A 80 6.60 -15.85 -6.68
C GLY A 80 5.09 -15.74 -6.41
N GLY A 81 4.40 -16.86 -6.27
CA GLY A 81 2.96 -16.89 -6.00
C GLY A 81 2.65 -17.58 -4.69
N GLY A 82 1.49 -17.27 -4.11
CA GLY A 82 0.94 -18.02 -2.97
C GLY A 82 1.30 -17.49 -1.59
N SER A 83 1.94 -16.32 -1.49
CA SER A 83 2.22 -15.66 -0.22
C SER A 83 1.14 -14.63 0.13
N THR A 84 0.79 -14.55 1.41
CA THR A 84 -0.04 -13.47 1.95
C THR A 84 0.85 -12.32 2.40
N PHE A 85 0.50 -11.12 2.00
CA PHE A 85 1.19 -9.88 2.33
C PHE A 85 0.25 -8.91 3.03
N ARG A 86 0.83 -7.94 3.74
CA ARG A 86 0.13 -6.74 4.18
C ARG A 86 1.06 -5.54 4.04
N VAL A 87 0.48 -4.35 3.97
CA VAL A 87 1.23 -3.10 3.99
C VAL A 87 0.90 -2.33 5.26
N THR A 88 1.95 -1.90 5.97
CA THR A 88 1.83 -1.14 7.21
C THR A 88 2.68 0.12 7.15
N LYS A 89 2.21 1.21 7.74
CA LYS A 89 3.01 2.42 7.90
C LYS A 89 3.96 2.28 9.09
N SER A 90 5.21 2.74 8.95
CA SER A 90 6.13 2.87 10.09
C SER A 90 5.64 3.97 11.02
N ALA A 91 5.33 3.62 12.27
CA ALA A 91 4.64 4.49 13.21
C ALA A 91 5.46 5.76 13.57
N THR A 92 5.12 6.89 12.98
CA THR A 92 5.42 8.24 13.47
C THR A 92 4.32 9.22 13.00
N GLY A 93 4.06 10.25 13.81
CA GLY A 93 3.39 11.49 13.39
C GLY A 93 1.88 11.43 13.23
N GLU A 94 1.40 11.05 12.04
CA GLU A 94 0.01 11.28 11.62
C GLU A 94 -0.69 10.02 11.10
N SER A 95 -2.02 9.97 11.22
CA SER A 95 -2.83 8.90 10.61
C SER A 95 -2.88 9.10 9.10
N VAL A 96 -2.11 8.30 8.36
CA VAL A 96 -2.11 8.29 6.90
C VAL A 96 -2.84 7.05 6.42
N ALA A 97 -3.84 7.24 5.55
CA ALA A 97 -4.57 6.14 4.94
C ALA A 97 -3.76 5.57 3.77
N VAL A 98 -3.58 4.25 3.74
CA VAL A 98 -2.99 3.53 2.61
C VAL A 98 -4.12 2.95 1.77
N PHE A 99 -4.00 3.04 0.46
CA PHE A 99 -4.95 2.49 -0.50
C PHE A 99 -4.19 1.65 -1.54
N PHE A 100 -4.88 0.71 -2.19
CA PHE A 100 -4.35 -0.04 -3.33
C PHE A 100 -5.45 -0.41 -4.32
N ASP A 101 -5.07 -0.64 -5.58
CA ASP A 101 -5.91 -1.15 -6.69
C ASP A 101 -5.68 -2.66 -6.92
#